data_AF-A0A4V1ZBN2-F1
#
_entry.id   AF-A0A4V1ZBN2-F1
#
_cell.length_a   1.000
_cell.length_b   1.000
_cell.length_c   1.000
_cell.angle_alpha   90.00
_cell.angle_beta   90.00
_cell.angle_gamma   90.00
#
_symmetry.space_group_name_H-M   'P 1'
#
loop_
_entity.id
_entity.type
_entity.pdbx_description
1 polymer ?
#
loop_
_entity_poly.entity_id
_entity_poly.type
_entity_poly.pdbx_seq_one_letter_code
_entity_poly.pdbx_strand_id
1 'polypeptide(L)'
;MKLLIPILLLCATMAQANPPSVKPTAPAISYDKINHPEKAMTGEQAKAILKEMQQQRTDEEKIAVIKAKVNDKDLGITINQLVTFMNQFLTDDSKLAAAKYAFPYVTNYKSFLDLANLFSREEYKDALEDFYKKNK
;
A
#
# COMPACT_ATOMS: atom_id res chain seq x y z
N MET A 1 10.70 -77.69 36.43
CA MET A 1 11.55 -76.78 35.61
C MET A 1 10.96 -75.38 35.69
N LYS A 2 11.79 -74.37 35.98
CA LYS A 2 11.46 -72.94 36.09
C LYS A 2 11.51 -72.26 34.72
N LEU A 3 10.54 -71.41 34.40
CA LEU A 3 10.59 -70.26 33.47
C LEU A 3 9.47 -69.31 33.97
N LEU A 4 9.59 -68.05 34.45
CA LEU A 4 10.43 -66.88 34.11
C LEU A 4 10.36 -66.62 32.59
N ILE A 5 9.87 -65.50 32.01
CA ILE A 5 9.83 -64.06 32.39
C ILE A 5 8.70 -63.35 31.54
N PRO A 6 8.71 -62.05 31.13
CA PRO A 6 8.20 -60.80 31.77
C PRO A 6 7.13 -59.96 30.99
N ILE A 7 6.50 -59.02 31.72
CA ILE A 7 6.33 -57.55 31.52
C ILE A 7 5.85 -56.94 30.18
N LEU A 8 4.70 -56.24 30.31
CA LEU A 8 4.18 -55.03 29.64
C LEU A 8 5.14 -54.16 28.80
N LEU A 9 4.70 -53.77 27.60
CA LEU A 9 4.98 -52.44 27.05
C LEU A 9 3.84 -51.97 26.14
N LEU A 10 3.11 -50.95 26.59
CA LEU A 10 2.09 -50.23 25.83
C LEU A 10 2.78 -49.08 25.09
N CYS A 11 3.01 -49.20 23.78
CA CYS A 11 3.53 -48.11 22.96
C CYS A 11 2.38 -47.29 22.37
N ALA A 12 2.18 -46.09 22.90
CA ALA A 12 1.39 -45.05 22.25
C ALA A 12 2.30 -44.32 21.25
N THR A 13 2.08 -44.50 19.95
CA THR A 13 2.68 -43.66 18.91
C THR A 13 1.66 -42.62 18.47
N MET A 14 1.98 -41.35 18.76
CA MET A 14 1.20 -40.19 18.35
C MET A 14 1.27 -40.03 16.82
N ALA A 15 0.11 -39.92 16.19
CA ALA A 15 0.01 -39.50 14.79
C ALA A 15 0.36 -38.01 14.68
N GLN A 16 1.51 -37.70 14.08
CA GLN A 16 1.88 -36.33 13.75
C GLN A 16 1.10 -35.91 12.51
N ALA A 17 -0.02 -35.20 12.71
CA ALA A 17 -0.75 -34.55 11.64
C ALA A 17 0.07 -33.34 11.14
N ASN A 18 0.60 -33.44 9.92
CA ASN A 18 1.17 -32.27 9.25
C ASN A 18 0.02 -31.29 8.95
N PRO A 19 0.06 -30.03 9.43
CA PRO A 19 -0.93 -29.05 9.03
C PRO A 19 -0.77 -28.79 7.53
N PRO A 20 -1.88 -28.70 6.76
CA PRO A 20 -1.81 -28.28 5.37
C PRO A 20 -1.19 -26.88 5.33
N SER A 21 -0.11 -26.74 4.55
CA SER A 21 0.48 -25.44 4.24
C SER A 21 -0.52 -24.66 3.40
N VAL A 22 -1.40 -23.92 4.06
CA VAL A 22 -2.26 -22.92 3.42
C VAL A 22 -1.33 -21.76 3.08
N LYS A 23 -0.82 -21.78 1.85
CA LYS A 23 -0.22 -20.60 1.22
C LYS A 23 -1.27 -19.48 1.36
N PRO A 24 -0.91 -18.29 1.86
CA PRO A 24 -1.83 -17.15 1.82
C PRO A 24 -2.12 -16.83 0.36
N THR A 25 -3.19 -17.38 -0.19
CA THR A 25 -3.73 -16.94 -1.47
C THR A 25 -4.40 -15.62 -1.17
N ALA A 26 -3.63 -14.54 -1.28
CA ALA A 26 -4.20 -13.21 -1.38
C ALA A 26 -5.30 -13.26 -2.45
N PRO A 27 -6.51 -12.74 -2.18
CA PRO A 27 -7.57 -12.71 -3.18
C PRO A 27 -7.03 -12.05 -4.44
N ALA A 28 -7.24 -12.71 -5.59
CA ALA A 28 -6.94 -12.12 -6.88
C ALA A 28 -7.79 -10.85 -7.02
N ILE A 29 -7.16 -9.69 -6.86
CA ILE A 29 -7.81 -8.41 -7.10
C ILE A 29 -8.06 -8.35 -8.61
N SER A 30 -9.32 -8.44 -9.00
CA SER A 30 -9.76 -8.10 -10.35
C SER A 30 -9.51 -6.61 -10.54
N TYR A 31 -8.58 -6.28 -11.43
CA TYR A 31 -8.30 -4.88 -11.80
C TYR A 31 -9.39 -4.42 -12.76
N ASP A 32 -10.53 -4.01 -12.21
CA ASP A 32 -11.42 -3.11 -12.96
C ASP A 32 -10.56 -1.92 -13.37
N LYS A 33 -10.46 -1.69 -14.68
CA LYS A 33 -9.63 -0.65 -15.27
C LYS A 33 -9.93 0.66 -14.56
N ILE A 34 -8.95 1.19 -13.83
CA ILE A 34 -9.14 2.37 -13.01
C ILE A 34 -9.51 3.55 -13.91
N ASN A 35 -10.70 4.11 -13.71
CA ASN A 35 -11.10 5.32 -14.40
C ASN A 35 -10.48 6.51 -13.69
N HIS A 36 -9.55 7.18 -14.35
CA HIS A 36 -8.84 8.35 -13.83
C HIS A 36 -9.66 9.62 -14.07
N PRO A 37 -9.63 10.59 -13.15
CA PRO A 37 -10.37 11.85 -13.29
C PRO A 37 -9.94 12.62 -14.54
N GLU A 38 -10.88 13.25 -15.24
CA GLU A 38 -10.58 14.10 -16.40
C GLU A 38 -10.12 15.51 -15.99
N LYS A 39 -10.53 15.96 -14.79
CA LYS A 39 -10.27 17.31 -14.29
C LYS A 39 -9.49 17.25 -12.99
N ALA A 40 -8.50 18.14 -12.87
CA ALA A 40 -7.75 18.33 -11.64
C ALA A 40 -8.37 19.45 -10.82
N MET A 41 -8.23 19.34 -9.49
CA MET A 41 -8.47 20.45 -8.58
C MET A 41 -7.59 21.65 -8.94
N THR A 42 -8.10 22.84 -8.64
CA THR A 42 -7.37 24.09 -8.88
C THR A 42 -6.14 24.19 -7.97
N GLY A 43 -5.20 25.07 -8.34
CA GLY A 43 -4.04 25.37 -7.51
C GLY A 43 -4.43 25.88 -6.11
N GLU A 44 -5.54 26.62 -5.99
CA GLU A 44 -6.05 27.11 -4.71
C GLU A 44 -6.58 25.98 -3.81
N GLN A 45 -7.31 25.04 -4.39
CA GLN A 45 -7.80 23.85 -3.69
C GLN A 45 -6.62 23.00 -3.19
N ALA A 46 -5.65 22.73 -4.07
CA ALA A 46 -4.45 22.00 -3.68
C ALA A 46 -3.64 22.74 -2.59
N LYS A 47 -3.54 24.07 -2.66
CA LYS A 47 -2.87 24.88 -1.64
C LYS A 47 -3.58 24.85 -0.31
N ALA A 48 -4.91 24.80 -0.29
CA ALA A 48 -5.68 24.65 0.95
C ALA A 48 -5.39 23.30 1.63
N ILE A 49 -5.36 22.21 0.85
CA ILE A 49 -4.99 20.88 1.35
C ILE A 49 -3.57 20.88 1.89
N LEU A 50 -2.61 21.46 1.15
CA LEU A 50 -1.22 21.55 1.60
C LEU A 50 -1.09 22.27 2.94
N LYS A 51 -1.80 23.38 3.14
CA LYS A 51 -1.80 24.10 4.42
C LYS A 51 -2.33 23.24 5.56
N GLU A 52 -3.39 22.47 5.32
CA GLU A 52 -3.97 21.55 6.31
C GLU A 52 -2.99 20.42 6.65
N MET A 53 -2.28 19.87 5.67
CA MET A 53 -1.22 18.89 5.90
C MET A 53 -0.06 19.47 6.72
N GLN A 54 0.34 20.72 6.45
CA GLN A 54 1.43 21.39 7.17
C GLN A 54 1.11 21.70 8.64
N GLN A 55 -0.17 21.69 9.02
CA GLN A 55 -0.61 21.83 10.40
C GLN A 55 -0.52 20.51 11.18
N GLN A 56 -0.37 19.38 10.49
CA GLN A 56 -0.26 18.07 11.11
C GLN A 56 1.17 17.79 11.57
N ARG A 57 1.30 17.05 12.67
CA ARG A 57 2.59 16.76 13.30
C ARG A 57 3.19 15.47 12.79
N THR A 58 2.36 14.45 12.54
CA THR A 58 2.82 13.13 12.11
C THR A 58 2.48 12.85 10.65
N ASP A 59 3.17 11.88 10.06
CA ASP A 59 2.87 11.48 8.69
C ASP A 59 1.52 10.76 8.59
N GLU A 60 1.10 10.03 9.62
CA GLU A 60 -0.22 9.40 9.67
C GLU A 60 -1.34 10.44 9.62
N GLU A 61 -1.21 11.54 10.35
CA GLU A 61 -2.15 12.66 10.32
C GLU A 61 -2.18 13.33 8.93
N LYS A 62 -1.02 13.54 8.31
CA LYS A 62 -0.94 14.07 6.93
C LYS A 62 -1.58 13.12 5.92
N ILE A 63 -1.41 11.81 6.05
CA ILE A 63 -2.09 10.81 5.22
C ILE A 63 -3.61 10.91 5.43
N ALA A 64 -4.08 11.10 6.66
CA ALA A 64 -5.51 11.26 6.94
C ALA A 64 -6.08 12.48 6.21
N VAL A 65 -5.34 13.61 6.15
CA VAL A 65 -5.74 14.78 5.35
C VAL A 65 -5.85 14.44 3.87
N ILE A 66 -4.87 13.74 3.27
CA ILE A 66 -4.97 13.31 1.86
C ILE A 66 -6.22 12.45 1.66
N LYS A 67 -6.46 11.46 2.53
CA LYS A 67 -7.64 10.58 2.41
C LYS A 67 -8.96 11.31 2.57
N ALA A 68 -8.99 12.36 3.40
CA ALA A 68 -10.18 13.16 3.61
C ALA A 68 -10.47 14.14 2.45
N LYS A 69 -9.44 14.58 1.72
CA LYS A 69 -9.57 15.64 0.69
C LYS A 69 -9.41 15.15 -0.74
N VAL A 70 -8.76 14.01 -0.95
CA VAL A 70 -8.52 13.38 -2.25
C VAL A 70 -9.29 12.06 -2.28
N ASN A 71 -10.61 12.15 -2.35
CA ASN A 71 -11.51 10.99 -2.33
C ASN A 71 -12.59 11.05 -3.42
N ASP A 72 -12.54 12.06 -4.28
CA ASP A 72 -13.49 12.28 -5.36
C ASP A 72 -12.86 11.92 -6.71
N LYS A 73 -13.58 11.13 -7.52
CA LYS A 73 -13.16 10.73 -8.87
C LYS A 73 -13.52 11.77 -9.93
N ASP A 74 -14.41 12.72 -9.62
CA ASP A 74 -14.77 13.79 -10.55
C ASP A 74 -13.79 14.97 -10.48
N LEU A 75 -13.09 15.12 -9.34
CA LEU A 75 -12.09 16.15 -9.10
C LEU A 75 -10.78 15.55 -8.61
N GLY A 76 -9.91 15.21 -9.55
CA GLY A 76 -8.62 14.59 -9.29
C GLY A 76 -7.51 15.55 -8.88
N ILE A 77 -6.29 15.02 -8.88
CA ILE A 77 -5.04 15.76 -8.69
C ILE A 77 -4.08 15.52 -9.84
N THR A 78 -3.18 16.47 -10.06
CA THR A 78 -2.04 16.28 -10.96
C THR A 78 -0.86 15.63 -10.23
N ILE A 79 0.06 15.03 -10.98
CA ILE A 79 1.33 14.54 -10.43
C ILE A 79 2.09 15.65 -9.68
N ASN A 80 2.14 16.87 -10.20
CA ASN A 80 2.84 17.98 -9.53
C ASN A 80 2.23 18.37 -8.18
N GLN A 81 0.89 18.35 -8.08
CA GLN A 81 0.19 18.54 -6.81
C GLN A 81 0.50 17.39 -5.85
N LEU A 82 0.47 16.14 -6.33
CA LEU A 82 0.81 14.97 -5.53
C LEU A 82 2.26 15.01 -5.03
N VAL A 83 3.22 15.43 -5.87
CA VAL A 83 4.63 15.65 -5.48
C VAL A 83 4.70 16.65 -4.33
N THR A 84 3.96 17.75 -4.42
CA THR A 84 3.93 18.79 -3.38
C THR A 84 3.42 18.23 -2.04
N PHE A 85 2.39 17.38 -2.07
CA PHE A 85 1.88 16.69 -0.88
C PHE A 85 2.87 15.66 -0.35
N MET A 86 3.47 14.86 -1.24
CA MET A 86 4.41 13.80 -0.86
C MET A 86 5.69 14.35 -0.21
N ASN A 87 6.13 15.54 -0.60
CA ASN A 87 7.26 16.24 0.03
C ASN A 87 7.00 16.67 1.47
N GLN A 88 5.76 16.59 1.97
CA GLN A 88 5.46 16.84 3.38
C GLN A 88 5.75 15.63 4.27
N PHE A 89 5.92 14.43 3.71
CA PHE A 89 6.19 13.22 4.47
C PHE A 89 7.67 13.04 4.79
N LEU A 90 7.94 12.63 6.03
CA LEU A 90 9.29 12.35 6.50
C LEU A 90 9.80 11.02 5.97
N THR A 91 8.95 9.99 5.95
CA THR A 91 9.36 8.63 5.58
C THR A 91 8.99 8.28 4.14
N ASP A 92 9.72 7.34 3.55
CA ASP A 92 9.39 6.78 2.24
C ASP A 92 8.17 5.85 2.30
N ASP A 93 7.93 5.20 3.45
CA ASP A 93 6.71 4.42 3.71
C ASP A 93 5.45 5.27 3.54
N SER A 94 5.45 6.46 4.13
CA SER A 94 4.33 7.40 4.06
C SER A 94 4.15 7.95 2.65
N LYS A 95 5.24 8.28 1.95
CA LYS A 95 5.21 8.69 0.53
C LYS A 95 4.59 7.59 -0.34
N LEU A 96 4.99 6.34 -0.15
CA LEU A 96 4.47 5.21 -0.94
C LEU A 96 2.99 4.95 -0.63
N ALA A 97 2.60 5.02 0.65
CA ALA A 97 1.20 4.89 1.06
C ALA A 97 0.32 5.99 0.43
N ALA A 98 0.79 7.24 0.46
CA ALA A 98 0.10 8.36 -0.17
C ALA A 98 0.00 8.21 -1.68
N ALA A 99 1.09 7.81 -2.36
CA ALA A 99 1.09 7.58 -3.80
C ALA A 99 0.08 6.49 -4.20
N LYS A 100 0.14 5.32 -3.55
CA LYS A 100 -0.79 4.21 -3.82
C LYS A 100 -2.24 4.60 -3.62
N TYR A 101 -2.53 5.35 -2.55
CA TYR A 101 -3.88 5.84 -2.28
C TYR A 101 -4.35 6.85 -3.33
N ALA A 102 -3.46 7.76 -3.73
CA ALA A 102 -3.78 8.84 -4.65
C ALA A 102 -3.89 8.39 -6.12
N PHE A 103 -3.30 7.26 -6.50
CA PHE A 103 -3.28 6.74 -7.88
C PHE A 103 -4.61 6.82 -8.63
N PRO A 104 -5.74 6.30 -8.10
CA PRO A 104 -7.04 6.38 -8.79
C PRO A 104 -7.59 7.80 -8.95
N TYR A 105 -7.03 8.79 -8.27
CA TYR A 105 -7.44 10.18 -8.32
C TYR A 105 -6.47 11.05 -9.13
N VAL A 106 -5.41 10.47 -9.71
CA VAL A 106 -4.47 11.21 -10.55
C VAL A 106 -5.03 11.37 -11.96
N THR A 107 -5.02 12.60 -12.46
CA THR A 107 -5.45 12.96 -13.84
C THR A 107 -4.45 12.53 -14.91
N ASN A 108 -3.15 12.77 -14.68
CA ASN A 108 -2.06 12.44 -15.60
C ASN A 108 -1.29 11.17 -15.18
N TYR A 109 -2.00 10.06 -15.01
CA TYR A 109 -1.46 8.80 -14.47
C TYR A 109 -0.30 8.20 -15.28
N LYS A 110 -0.15 8.55 -16.57
CA LYS A 110 0.98 8.11 -17.40
C LYS A 110 2.34 8.60 -16.87
N SER A 111 2.34 9.71 -16.17
CA SER A 111 3.50 10.31 -15.50
C SER A 111 3.66 9.85 -14.06
N PHE A 112 2.92 8.83 -13.61
CA PHE A 112 2.92 8.43 -12.21
C PHE A 112 4.26 7.89 -11.72
N LEU A 113 5.07 7.32 -12.60
CA LEU A 113 6.42 6.88 -12.27
C LEU A 113 7.41 8.03 -12.01
N ASP A 114 7.07 9.28 -12.35
CA ASP A 114 7.90 10.44 -12.04
C ASP A 114 8.04 10.63 -10.51
N LEU A 115 7.09 10.11 -9.73
CA LEU A 115 7.13 10.09 -8.27
C LEU A 115 8.27 9.23 -7.71
N ALA A 116 8.85 8.31 -8.51
CA ALA A 116 9.99 7.49 -8.11
C ALA A 116 11.18 8.34 -7.65
N ASN A 117 11.33 9.55 -8.21
CA ASN A 117 12.39 10.49 -7.86
C ASN A 117 12.29 11.06 -6.44
N LEU A 118 11.13 10.90 -5.77
CA LEU A 118 10.91 11.38 -4.40
C LEU A 118 11.36 10.38 -3.33
N PHE A 119 11.65 9.14 -3.73
CA PHE A 119 12.07 8.09 -2.81
C PHE A 119 13.59 8.07 -2.69
N SER A 120 14.06 7.93 -1.45
CA SER A 120 15.49 7.89 -1.17
C SER A 120 16.07 6.50 -1.41
N ARG A 121 15.27 5.45 -1.21
CA ARG A 121 15.67 4.05 -1.32
C ARG A 121 15.09 3.38 -2.56
N GLU A 122 15.90 2.54 -3.21
CA GLU A 122 15.54 1.85 -4.45
C GLU A 122 14.32 0.92 -4.27
N GLU A 123 14.23 0.24 -3.12
CA GLU A 123 13.13 -0.67 -2.80
C GLU A 123 11.73 -0.01 -2.89
N TYR A 124 11.63 1.30 -2.66
CA TYR A 124 10.36 2.02 -2.80
C TYR A 124 10.06 2.42 -4.24
N LYS A 125 11.09 2.65 -5.05
CA LYS A 125 10.94 2.89 -6.49
C LYS A 125 10.42 1.63 -7.16
N ASP A 126 11.03 0.49 -6.85
CA ASP A 126 10.57 -0.83 -7.29
C ASP A 126 9.12 -1.09 -6.85
N ALA A 127 8.80 -0.82 -5.58
CA ALA A 127 7.45 -1.01 -5.06
C ALA A 127 6.40 -0.09 -5.72
N LEU A 128 6.77 1.13 -6.11
CA LEU A 128 5.93 2.05 -6.88
C LEU A 128 5.74 1.53 -8.31
N GLU A 129 6.81 1.11 -8.97
CA GLU A 129 6.79 0.60 -10.34
C GLU A 129 5.94 -0.67 -10.45
N ASP A 130 6.12 -1.61 -9.52
CA ASP A 130 5.31 -2.82 -9.43
C ASP A 130 3.82 -2.50 -9.23
N PHE A 131 3.52 -1.51 -8.38
CA PHE A 131 2.16 -1.06 -8.18
C PHE A 131 1.58 -0.47 -9.46
N TYR A 132 2.31 0.41 -10.15
CA TYR A 132 1.89 1.02 -11.40
C TYR A 132 1.62 -0.02 -12.48
N LYS A 133 2.55 -0.96 -12.70
CA LYS A 133 2.40 -2.04 -13.70
C LYS A 133 1.15 -2.88 -13.48
N LYS A 134 0.76 -3.10 -12.22
CA LYS A 134 -0.42 -3.88 -11.83
C LYS A 134 -1.74 -3.13 -12.01
N ASN A 135 -1.74 -1.80 -11.98
CA ASN A 135 -2.95 -0.98 -11.87
C ASN A 135 -3.19 0.01 -13.05
N LYS A 136 -2.26 0.12 -14.00
CA LYS A 136 -2.38 0.99 -15.18
C LYS A 136 -3.42 0.53 -16.21
#